data_AF-A0A537XMD8-F1
#
_entry.id   AF-A0A537XMD8-F1
#
_cell.length_a   1.000
_cell.length_b   1.000
_cell.length_c   1.000
_cell.angle_alpha   90.00
_cell.angle_beta   90.00
_cell.angle_gamma   90.00
#
_symmetry.space_group_name_H-M   'P 1'
#
loop_
_entity.id
_entity.type
_entity.pdbx_description
1 polymer ?
#
loop_
_entity_poly.entity_id
_entity_poly.type
_entity_poly.pdbx_seq_one_letter_code
_entity_poly.pdbx_strand_id
1 'polypeptide(L)' 'MAISMPTRSDIRNVAIVAHVDHGKTTLVDAMLWQSGAFRANQDVAERVLDSTDLEREKGITILAKNTAVR' A
#
# COMPACT_ATOMS: atom_id res chain seq x y z
N MET A 1 -32.51 2.29 13.55
CA MET A 1 -31.96 0.93 13.75
C MET A 1 -30.50 0.98 13.33
N ALA A 2 -29.57 1.07 14.28
CA ALA A 2 -28.13 1.06 13.99
C ALA A 2 -27.68 -0.40 13.85
N ILE A 3 -27.12 -0.75 12.70
CA ILE A 3 -26.53 -2.06 12.47
C ILE A 3 -25.21 -2.08 13.24
N SER A 4 -25.13 -2.86 14.31
CA SER A 4 -23.86 -3.11 15.01
C SER A 4 -22.98 -3.95 14.11
N MET A 5 -21.90 -3.37 13.57
CA MET A 5 -20.90 -4.14 12.84
C MET A 5 -20.06 -4.96 13.83
N PRO A 6 -19.88 -6.27 13.62
CA PRO A 6 -19.04 -7.09 14.48
C PRO A 6 -17.60 -6.56 14.48
N THR A 7 -17.03 -6.36 15.67
CA THR A 7 -15.64 -5.91 15.82
C THR A 7 -14.69 -7.09 15.57
N ARG A 8 -13.74 -6.90 14.65
CA ARG A 8 -12.70 -7.90 14.32
C ARG A 8 -11.37 -7.51 14.98
N SER A 9 -10.92 -8.33 15.94
CA SER A 9 -9.68 -8.09 16.69
C SER A 9 -8.41 -8.48 15.92
N ASP A 10 -8.55 -9.21 14.82
CA ASP A 10 -7.48 -9.70 13.93
C ASP A 10 -7.12 -8.73 12.80
N ILE A 11 -7.94 -7.70 12.54
CA ILE A 11 -7.73 -6.73 11.46
C ILE A 11 -7.20 -5.41 12.01
N ARG A 12 -6.25 -4.80 11.30
CA ARG A 12 -5.74 -3.45 11.57
C ARG A 12 -5.86 -2.61 10.30
N ASN A 13 -6.70 -1.57 10.35
CA ASN A 13 -6.76 -0.56 9.30
C ASN A 13 -5.72 0.52 9.60
N VAL A 14 -4.82 0.78 8.67
CA VAL A 14 -3.76 1.79 8.79
C VAL A 14 -3.79 2.73 7.60
N ALA A 15 -3.46 4.01 7.83
CA ALA A 15 -3.28 5.01 6.78
C ALA A 15 -1.86 5.59 6.89
N ILE A 16 -1.16 5.68 5.77
CA ILE A 16 0.21 6.22 5.71
C ILE A 16 0.15 7.61 5.08
N VAL A 17 0.59 8.62 5.83
CA VAL A 17 0.62 10.02 5.39
C VAL A 17 2.02 10.57 5.61
N ALA A 18 2.57 11.26 4.61
CA ALA A 18 3.88 11.89 4.65
C ALA A 18 4.01 12.90 3.51
N HIS A 19 5.09 13.68 3.53
CA HIS A 19 5.44 14.60 2.45
C HIS A 19 6.04 13.87 1.22
N VAL A 20 6.12 14.56 0.09
CA VAL A 20 6.80 14.08 -1.13
C VAL A 20 8.24 13.69 -0.80
N ASP A 21 8.77 12.65 -1.46
CA ASP A 21 10.12 12.09 -1.27
C ASP A 21 10.45 11.51 0.13
N HIS A 22 9.46 11.36 1.02
CA HIS A 22 9.66 10.75 2.35
C HIS A 22 9.59 9.20 2.34
N GLY A 23 9.72 8.57 1.17
CA GLY A 23 9.80 7.10 1.09
C GLY A 23 8.52 6.34 1.45
N LYS A 24 7.34 6.98 1.41
CA LYS A 24 6.05 6.30 1.66
C LYS A 24 5.87 5.06 0.79
N THR A 25 6.13 5.21 -0.49
CA THR A 25 5.92 4.13 -1.46
C THR A 25 6.90 3.00 -1.23
N THR A 26 8.16 3.33 -0.91
CA THR A 26 9.19 2.35 -0.51
C THR A 26 8.79 1.56 0.74
N LEU A 27 8.21 2.23 1.76
CA LEU A 27 7.70 1.56 2.95
C LEU A 27 6.57 0.58 2.61
N VAL A 28 5.62 1.01 1.78
CA VAL A 28 4.49 0.15 1.38
C VAL A 28 4.97 -1.05 0.57
N ASP A 29 5.90 -0.86 -0.36
CA ASP A 29 6.48 -1.97 -1.11
C ASP A 29 7.14 -2.99 -0.17
N ALA A 30 7.93 -2.53 0.80
CA ALA A 30 8.57 -3.41 1.79
C ALA A 30 7.53 -4.20 2.61
N MET A 31 6.41 -3.56 3.00
CA MET A 31 5.31 -4.25 3.70
C MET A 31 4.67 -5.34 2.83
N LEU A 32 4.50 -5.09 1.52
CA LEU A 32 3.94 -6.07 0.58
C LEU A 32 4.89 -7.25 0.33
N TRP A 33 6.19 -6.98 0.23
CA TRP A 33 7.21 -8.02 0.14
C TRP A 33 7.26 -8.88 1.39
N GLN A 34 7.27 -8.25 2.57
CA GLN A 34 7.32 -8.97 3.85
C GLN A 34 6.07 -9.84 4.08
N SER A 35 4.90 -9.40 3.63
CA SER A 35 3.67 -10.18 3.76
C SER A 35 3.57 -11.34 2.75
N GLY A 36 4.56 -11.52 1.87
CA GLY A 36 4.50 -12.52 0.81
C GLY A 36 3.40 -12.26 -0.22
N ALA A 37 3.02 -10.98 -0.44
CA ALA A 37 2.01 -10.63 -1.43
C ALA A 37 2.45 -10.96 -2.87
N PHE A 38 3.76 -11.07 -3.10
CA PHE A 38 4.36 -11.39 -4.38
C PHE A 38 4.96 -12.80 -4.38
N ARG A 39 4.86 -13.49 -5.52
CA ARG A 39 5.53 -14.78 -5.71
C ARG A 39 7.04 -14.56 -5.93
N ALA A 40 7.87 -15.53 -5.54
CA ALA A 40 9.33 -15.43 -5.65
C ALA A 40 9.88 -15.12 -7.06
N ASN A 41 9.11 -15.43 -8.12
CA ASN A 41 9.46 -15.17 -9.52
C ASN A 41 8.51 -14.16 -10.19
N GLN A 42 7.77 -13.38 -9.40
CA GLN A 42 6.93 -12.33 -9.96
C GLN A 42 7.80 -11.11 -10.23
N ASP A 43 7.74 -10.62 -11.46
CA ASP A 43 8.33 -9.32 -11.79
C ASP A 43 7.44 -8.25 -11.16
N VAL A 44 7.95 -7.62 -10.10
CA VAL A 44 7.23 -6.60 -9.35
C VAL A 44 7.84 -5.26 -9.70
N ALA A 45 7.04 -4.39 -10.31
CA ALA A 45 7.46 -3.02 -10.57
C ALA A 45 7.85 -2.34 -9.26
N GLU A 46 8.93 -1.56 -9.27
CA GLU A 46 9.25 -0.65 -8.18
C GLU A 46 8.07 0.32 -7.99
N ARG A 47 7.61 0.54 -6.75
CA ARG A 47 6.46 1.40 -6.41
C ARG A 47 5.12 0.88 -6.94
N VAL A 48 4.69 -0.26 -6.40
CA VAL A 48 3.54 -1.05 -6.91
C VAL A 48 2.22 -0.28 -6.91
N LEU A 49 2.08 0.72 -6.03
CA LEU A 49 0.86 1.53 -5.94
C LEU A 49 0.84 2.71 -6.93
N ASP A 50 1.97 3.11 -7.48
CA ASP A 50 2.09 4.23 -8.42
C ASP A 50 1.65 3.76 -9.82
N SER A 51 0.51 4.26 -10.27
CA SER A 51 -0.21 3.69 -11.43
C SER A 51 -0.24 4.59 -12.64
N THR A 52 0.00 5.89 -12.46
CA THR A 52 0.12 6.84 -13.57
C THR A 52 1.59 7.06 -13.92
N ASP A 53 1.85 7.44 -15.17
CA ASP A 53 3.23 7.73 -15.60
C ASP A 53 3.84 8.90 -14.83
N LEU A 54 3.02 9.90 -14.45
CA LEU A 54 3.44 11.04 -13.63
C LEU A 54 3.89 10.61 -12.23
N GLU A 55 3.14 9.70 -11.59
CA GLU A 55 3.50 9.15 -10.28
C GLU A 55 4.85 8.41 -10.34
N ARG A 56 5.05 7.60 -11.39
CA ARG A 56 6.29 6.84 -11.59
C ARG A 56 7.50 7.72 -11.90
N GLU A 57 7.34 8.67 -12.81
CA GLU A 57 8.40 9.61 -13.22
C GLU A 57 8.85 10.48 -12.05
N LYS A 58 7.91 10.94 -11.22
CA LYS A 58 8.18 11.84 -10.10
C LYS A 58 8.40 11.13 -8.76
N GLY A 59 8.14 9.83 -8.67
CA GLY A 59 8.23 9.08 -7.41
C GLY A 59 7.26 9.54 -6.33
N ILE A 60 6.06 9.92 -6.73
CA ILE A 60 5.02 10.42 -5.83
C ILE A 60 3.76 9.56 -5.93
N THR A 61 3.00 9.49 -4.84
CA THR A 61 1.66 8.89 -4.83
C THR A 61 0.65 10.02 -4.75
N ILE A 62 -0.15 10.18 -5.81
CA ILE A 62 -1.19 11.23 -5.90
C ILE A 62 -2.52 10.68 -5.38
N LEU A 63 -2.83 9.42 -5.71
CA LEU A 63 -4.06 8.75 -5.27
C LEU A 63 -3.75 7.62 -4.29
N ALA A 64 -4.38 7.69 -3.12
CA ALA A 64 -4.32 6.60 -2.15
C ALA A 64 -5.05 5.36 -2.70
N LYS A 65 -4.42 4.19 -2.56
CA LYS A 65 -4.99 2.91 -2.96
C LYS A 65 -5.10 1.98 -1.77
N ASN A 66 -6.26 1.35 -1.61
CA ASN A 66 -6.45 0.34 -0.59
C ASN A 66 -5.66 -0.92 -0.95
N THR A 67 -4.86 -1.40 0.00
CA THR A 67 -4.15 -2.67 -0.12
C THR A 67 -4.35 -3.45 1.18
N ALA A 68 -4.61 -4.75 1.04
CA ALA A 68 -4.76 -5.66 2.16
C ALA A 68 -3.70 -6.74 2.05
N VAL A 69 -2.99 -6.97 3.16
CA VAL A 69 -1.98 -8.02 3.32
C VAL A 69 -2.44 -8.96 4.42
N ARG A 70 -2.06 -10.25 4.33
CA ARG A 70 -2.48 -11.30 5.26
C ARG A 70 -1.33 -11.69 6.18
#